data_AF-A0A915ZDH3-F1
#
_entry.id   AF-A0A915ZDH3-F1
#
_cell.length_a   1.000
_cell.length_b   1.000
_cell.length_c   1.000
_cell.angle_alpha   90.00
_cell.angle_beta   90.00
_cell.angle_gamma   90.00
#
_symmetry.space_group_name_H-M   'P 1'
#
loop_
_entity.id
_entity.type
_entity.pdbx_description
1 polymer ?
#
loop_
_entity_poly.entity_id
_entity_poly.type
_entity_poly.pdbx_seq_one_letter_code
_entity_poly.pdbx_strand_id
1 'polypeptide(L)'
;MQTFLTTPKYNKFYIYKTPINQHQKFCNAFGYYFMVNAKNPVYPKLSLCTECTNAWKEIRHKSQEEIENKIQEYLTTPVPIQGFLQTFHSRPGSSQSSKSTKSQVSQKPIEETIIADVNPPPNAVAQKKAAEIINATNMKLADLQQIYNSTS
;
A
#
# COMPACT_ATOMS: atom_id res chain seq x y z
N MET A 1 24.43 6.55 -1.22
CA MET A 1 23.34 7.02 -2.13
C MET A 1 22.02 6.69 -1.46
N GLN A 2 21.29 7.70 -0.95
CA GLN A 2 19.96 7.50 -0.36
C GLN A 2 18.92 7.54 -1.48
N THR A 3 18.20 6.44 -1.69
CA THR A 3 17.12 6.38 -2.69
C THR A 3 15.83 6.87 -2.07
N PHE A 4 15.29 7.98 -2.58
CA PHE A 4 13.98 8.47 -2.18
C PHE A 4 12.87 7.71 -2.93
N LEU A 5 11.78 7.38 -2.24
CA LEU A 5 10.61 6.79 -2.87
C LEU A 5 9.97 7.82 -3.80
N THR A 6 9.85 7.50 -5.08
CA THR A 6 9.15 8.33 -6.06
C THR A 6 7.86 7.66 -6.46
N THR A 7 6.72 8.20 -6.04
CA THR A 7 5.42 7.70 -6.49
C THR A 7 5.11 8.27 -7.87
N PRO A 8 4.78 7.44 -8.88
CA PRO A 8 4.33 7.95 -10.17
C PRO A 8 3.04 8.78 -9.98
N LYS A 9 3.00 9.98 -10.57
CA LYS A 9 1.85 10.88 -10.44
C LYS A 9 0.83 10.59 -11.54
N TYR A 10 -0.27 9.94 -11.18
CA TYR A 10 -1.39 9.68 -12.09
C TYR A 10 -2.39 10.84 -12.08
N ASN A 11 -2.71 11.39 -13.25
CA ASN A 11 -3.60 12.54 -13.37
C ASN A 11 -5.07 12.10 -13.47
N LYS A 12 -5.92 12.53 -12.53
CA LYS A 12 -7.37 12.28 -12.56
C LYS A 12 -8.12 13.06 -13.64
N PHE A 13 -7.52 14.10 -14.23
CA PHE A 13 -8.06 14.94 -15.32
C PHE A 13 -7.19 14.80 -16.58
N TYR A 14 -6.87 13.56 -16.95
CA TYR A 14 -5.91 13.28 -18.01
C TYR A 14 -6.47 13.49 -19.42
N ILE A 15 -7.69 13.01 -19.67
CA ILE A 15 -8.36 13.09 -20.98
C ILE A 15 -9.01 14.47 -21.13
N TYR A 16 -9.93 14.80 -20.24
CA TYR A 16 -10.65 16.07 -20.22
C TYR A 16 -10.18 16.92 -19.04
N LYS A 17 -9.67 18.13 -19.30
CA LYS A 17 -9.18 19.02 -18.23
C LYS A 17 -10.31 19.56 -17.36
N THR A 18 -11.46 19.82 -17.98
CA THR A 18 -12.64 20.34 -17.32
C THR A 18 -13.83 19.44 -17.70
N PRO A 19 -14.08 18.35 -16.96
CA PRO A 19 -15.16 17.43 -17.29
C PRO A 19 -16.52 18.05 -16.92
N ILE A 20 -17.35 18.30 -17.93
CA ILE A 20 -18.65 18.96 -17.81
C ILE A 20 -19.76 17.93 -17.62
N ASN A 21 -19.77 16.89 -18.46
CA ASN A 21 -20.81 15.87 -18.44
C ASN A 21 -20.33 14.58 -17.76
N GLN A 22 -21.28 13.72 -17.42
CA GLN A 22 -21.02 12.45 -16.74
C GLN A 22 -20.11 11.51 -17.54
N HIS A 23 -20.26 11.47 -18.87
CA HIS A 23 -19.38 10.72 -19.76
C HIS A 23 -17.92 11.18 -19.65
N GLN A 24 -17.66 12.49 -19.62
CA GLN A 24 -16.32 13.04 -19.46
C GLN A 24 -15.73 12.72 -18.09
N LYS A 25 -16.54 12.81 -17.02
CA LYS A 25 -16.14 12.38 -15.67
C LYS A 25 -15.78 10.90 -15.65
N PHE A 26 -16.61 10.07 -16.30
CA PHE A 26 -16.36 8.64 -16.46
C PHE A 26 -15.07 8.34 -17.22
N CYS A 27 -14.84 8.94 -18.39
CA CYS A 27 -13.62 8.67 -19.15
C CYS A 27 -12.35 9.11 -18.41
N ASN A 28 -12.41 10.21 -17.66
CA ASN A 28 -11.29 10.60 -16.80
C ASN A 28 -11.02 9.58 -15.69
N ALA A 29 -12.07 9.11 -15.01
CA ALA A 29 -11.96 8.11 -13.95
C ALA A 29 -11.44 6.76 -14.50
N PHE A 30 -12.03 6.30 -15.61
CA PHE A 30 -11.59 5.10 -16.33
C PHE A 30 -10.12 5.21 -16.77
N GLY A 31 -9.74 6.35 -17.35
CA GLY A 31 -8.37 6.61 -17.75
C GLY A 31 -7.38 6.57 -16.58
N TYR A 32 -7.76 7.15 -15.44
CA TYR A 32 -6.98 7.05 -14.21
C TYR A 32 -6.80 5.59 -13.75
N TYR A 33 -7.89 4.84 -13.61
CA TYR A 33 -7.87 3.41 -13.25
C TYR A 33 -6.96 2.61 -14.18
N PHE A 34 -7.11 2.80 -15.49
CA PHE A 34 -6.34 2.07 -16.48
C PHE A 34 -4.84 2.41 -16.43
N MET A 35 -4.49 3.69 -16.32
CA MET A 35 -3.09 4.13 -16.18
C MET A 35 -2.44 3.55 -14.92
N VAL A 36 -3.15 3.55 -13.79
CA VAL A 36 -2.67 2.99 -12.52
C VAL A 36 -2.39 1.49 -12.67
N ASN A 37 -3.32 0.74 -13.28
CA ASN A 37 -3.16 -0.69 -13.49
C ASN A 37 -2.06 -1.04 -14.50
N ALA A 38 -1.94 -0.24 -15.57
CA ALA A 38 -0.87 -0.39 -16.55
C ALA A 38 0.50 0.08 -16.02
N LYS A 39 0.55 0.68 -14.82
CA LYS A 39 1.74 1.31 -14.23
C LYS A 39 2.39 2.33 -15.18
N ASN A 40 1.58 2.99 -15.99
CA ASN A 40 2.04 3.93 -17.02
C ASN A 40 1.24 5.25 -16.91
N PRO A 41 1.83 6.29 -16.29
CA PRO A 41 1.15 7.58 -16.10
C PRO A 41 1.02 8.42 -17.39
N VAL A 42 1.70 8.03 -18.48
CA VAL A 42 1.67 8.73 -19.78
C VAL A 42 1.15 7.78 -20.85
N TYR A 43 -0.01 7.18 -20.58
CA TYR A 43 -0.63 6.25 -21.52
C TYR A 43 -1.21 7.01 -22.75
N PRO A 44 -1.15 6.44 -23.97
CA PRO A 44 -1.71 7.06 -25.16
C PRO A 44 -3.20 7.39 -25.02
N LYS A 45 -3.55 8.67 -25.19
CA LYS A 45 -4.95 9.13 -25.04
C LYS A 45 -5.91 8.49 -26.03
N LEU A 46 -5.46 8.25 -27.26
CA LEU A 46 -6.31 7.67 -28.31
C LEU A 46 -6.81 6.28 -27.91
N SER A 47 -5.90 5.43 -27.43
CA SER A 47 -6.25 4.09 -26.92
C SER A 47 -7.20 4.16 -25.72
N LEU A 48 -6.94 5.07 -24.77
CA LEU A 48 -7.86 5.29 -23.64
C LEU A 48 -9.26 5.73 -24.06
N CYS A 49 -9.37 6.59 -25.08
CA CYS A 49 -10.67 7.02 -25.59
C CYS A 49 -11.44 5.86 -26.23
N THR A 50 -10.77 5.00 -27.01
CA THR A 50 -11.39 3.81 -27.61
C THR A 50 -11.90 2.85 -26.55
N GLU A 51 -11.05 2.53 -25.56
CA GLU A 51 -11.43 1.65 -24.44
C GLU A 51 -12.54 2.27 -23.58
N CYS A 52 -12.47 3.58 -23.30
CA CYS A 52 -13.54 4.28 -22.57
C CYS A 52 -14.87 4.18 -23.32
N THR A 53 -14.86 4.35 -24.64
CA THR A 53 -16.08 4.30 -25.47
C THR A 53 -16.76 2.94 -25.35
N ASN A 54 -15.97 1.87 -25.31
CA ASN A 54 -16.50 0.52 -25.13
C ASN A 54 -17.04 0.33 -23.71
N ALA A 55 -16.27 0.71 -22.68
CA ALA A 55 -16.70 0.62 -21.28
C ALA A 55 -17.95 1.46 -21.00
N TRP A 56 -18.09 2.62 -21.64
CA TRP A 56 -19.24 3.50 -21.48
C TRP A 56 -20.52 2.89 -22.06
N LYS A 57 -20.45 2.14 -23.17
CA LYS A 57 -21.63 1.47 -23.74
C LYS A 57 -22.30 0.53 -22.75
N GLU A 58 -21.51 -0.16 -21.93
CA GLU A 58 -22.01 -1.11 -20.93
C GLU A 58 -22.69 -0.43 -19.73
N ILE A 59 -22.32 0.81 -19.42
CA ILE A 59 -22.78 1.47 -18.18
C ILE A 59 -23.73 2.65 -18.42
N ARG A 60 -23.78 3.22 -19.62
CA ARG A 60 -24.60 4.42 -19.94
C ARG A 60 -26.10 4.22 -19.76
N HIS A 61 -26.55 2.97 -19.67
CA HIS A 61 -27.96 2.61 -19.50
C HIS A 61 -28.34 2.41 -18.03
N LYS A 62 -27.37 2.48 -17.12
CA LYS A 62 -27.57 2.32 -15.68
C LYS A 62 -28.12 3.60 -15.06
N SER A 63 -28.56 3.50 -13.80
CA SER A 63 -28.99 4.65 -13.04
C SER A 63 -27.84 5.64 -12.80
N GLN A 64 -28.19 6.89 -12.51
CA GLN A 64 -27.21 7.94 -12.18
C GLN A 64 -26.29 7.53 -11.04
N GLU A 65 -26.88 6.96 -9.97
CA GLU A 65 -26.17 6.52 -8.77
C GLU A 65 -25.16 5.41 -9.08
N GLU A 66 -25.55 4.41 -9.88
CA GLU A 66 -24.63 3.33 -10.27
C GLU A 66 -23.43 3.85 -11.06
N ILE A 67 -23.66 4.81 -11.96
CA ILE A 67 -22.59 5.41 -12.76
C ILE A 67 -21.65 6.24 -11.86
N GLU A 68 -22.21 7.01 -10.92
CA GLU A 68 -21.41 7.78 -9.96
C GLU A 68 -20.59 6.88 -9.03
N ASN A 69 -21.19 5.81 -8.51
CA ASN A 69 -20.51 4.79 -7.72
C ASN A 69 -19.36 4.16 -8.52
N LYS A 70 -19.57 3.87 -9.81
CA LYS A 70 -18.52 3.33 -10.68
C LYS A 70 -17.38 4.32 -10.92
N ILE A 71 -17.70 5.60 -11.08
CA ILE A 71 -16.70 6.67 -11.17
C ILE A 71 -15.86 6.71 -9.90
N GLN A 72 -16.49 6.65 -8.72
CA GLN A 72 -15.76 6.65 -7.45
C GLN A 72 -14.88 5.42 -7.30
N GLU A 73 -15.37 4.23 -7.65
CA GLU A 73 -14.60 2.97 -7.65
C GLU A 73 -13.30 3.11 -8.48
N TYR A 74 -13.37 3.72 -9.66
CA TYR A 74 -12.17 3.97 -10.47
C TYR A 74 -11.24 5.01 -9.85
N LEU A 75 -11.76 6.06 -9.23
CA LEU A 75 -10.94 7.12 -8.62
C LEU A 75 -10.26 6.71 -7.31
N THR A 76 -10.77 5.67 -6.64
CA THR A 76 -10.22 5.09 -5.41
C THR A 76 -9.18 3.99 -5.69
N THR A 77 -8.87 3.70 -6.96
CA THR A 77 -7.83 2.73 -7.33
C THR A 77 -6.51 3.07 -6.63
N PRO A 78 -5.95 2.13 -5.84
CA PRO A 78 -4.75 2.38 -5.06
C PRO A 78 -3.54 2.53 -5.99
N VAL A 79 -2.74 3.57 -5.74
CA VAL A 79 -1.53 3.84 -6.51
C VAL A 79 -0.38 2.98 -5.97
N PRO A 80 0.28 2.16 -6.80
CA PRO A 80 1.42 1.38 -6.36
C PRO A 80 2.59 2.32 -6.02
N ILE A 81 3.11 2.22 -4.79
CA ILE A 81 4.31 2.95 -4.37
C ILE A 81 5.52 2.21 -4.95
N GLN A 82 6.19 2.86 -5.91
CA GLN A 82 7.44 2.36 -6.48
C GLN A 82 8.52 2.41 -5.40
N GLY A 83 8.98 1.25 -4.94
CA GLY A 83 10.11 1.11 -4.02
C GLY A 83 9.85 0.31 -2.74
N PHE A 84 8.61 -0.17 -2.47
CA PHE A 84 8.39 -1.01 -1.28
C PHE A 84 7.42 -2.19 -1.42
N LEU A 85 6.77 -2.42 -2.56
CA LEU A 85 5.79 -3.51 -2.68
C LEU A 85 6.22 -4.56 -3.70
N GLN A 86 7.06 -5.47 -3.24
CA GLN A 86 7.14 -6.83 -3.75
C GLN A 86 6.40 -7.77 -2.78
N THR A 87 5.20 -7.37 -2.36
CA THR A 87 4.35 -8.15 -1.46
C THR A 87 3.33 -8.93 -2.28
N PHE A 88 3.66 -10.20 -2.51
CA PHE A 88 2.76 -11.35 -2.71
C PHE A 88 1.42 -11.07 -3.39
N HIS A 89 1.41 -10.93 -4.71
CA HIS A 89 0.23 -11.31 -5.48
C HIS A 89 0.35 -12.78 -5.86
N SER A 90 -0.20 -13.65 -5.00
CA SER A 90 -0.61 -14.98 -5.44
C SER A 90 -1.62 -14.82 -6.57
N ARG A 91 -1.20 -15.24 -7.76
CA ARG A 91 -2.02 -15.31 -8.98
C ARG A 91 -3.28 -16.16 -8.71
N PRO A 92 -4.49 -15.76 -9.14
CA PRO A 92 -5.66 -16.64 -9.09
C PRO A 92 -5.42 -17.82 -10.05
N GLY A 93 -5.68 -19.02 -9.54
CA GLY A 93 -5.22 -20.29 -10.11
C GLY A 93 -5.73 -20.59 -11.52
N SER A 94 -4.81 -21.07 -12.34
CA SER A 94 -5.10 -22.08 -13.34
C SER A 94 -4.85 -23.44 -12.68
N SER A 95 -5.88 -24.26 -12.67
CA SER A 95 -5.93 -25.62 -12.16
C SER A 95 -4.89 -26.52 -12.85
N GLN A 96 -4.08 -27.22 -12.05
CA GLN A 96 -3.67 -28.59 -12.37
C GLN A 96 -3.25 -29.37 -11.12
N SER A 97 -3.80 -30.57 -11.06
CA SER A 97 -3.76 -31.58 -10.00
C SER A 97 -2.37 -32.14 -9.73
N SER A 98 -1.99 -32.27 -8.46
CA SER A 98 -1.31 -33.47 -7.94
C SER A 98 -1.29 -33.51 -6.40
N LYS A 99 -1.54 -34.71 -5.86
CA LYS A 99 -1.69 -35.10 -4.45
C LYS A 99 -0.41 -34.93 -3.60
N SER A 100 -0.64 -34.95 -2.27
CA SER A 100 0.28 -35.31 -1.17
C SER A 100 1.29 -34.20 -0.81
N THR A 101 1.48 -33.74 0.44
CA THR A 101 1.46 -34.39 1.76
C THR A 101 1.12 -33.35 2.84
N LYS A 102 0.48 -33.76 3.94
CA LYS A 102 0.34 -32.95 5.16
C LYS A 102 1.73 -32.52 5.66
N SER A 103 1.93 -31.24 5.93
CA SER A 103 2.99 -30.76 6.81
C SER A 103 2.45 -29.60 7.62
N GLN A 104 2.04 -29.94 8.84
CA GLN A 104 1.62 -29.05 9.90
C GLN A 104 2.89 -28.34 10.40
N VAL A 105 3.19 -27.16 9.87
CA VAL A 105 4.28 -26.33 10.42
C VAL A 105 3.71 -25.54 11.57
N SER A 106 3.97 -26.06 12.77
CA SER A 106 3.81 -25.41 14.06
C SER A 106 4.38 -23.99 13.99
N GLN A 107 3.52 -22.98 14.12
CA GLN A 107 3.96 -21.60 14.32
C GLN A 107 4.63 -21.55 15.70
N LYS A 108 5.97 -21.55 15.71
CA LYS A 108 6.72 -21.14 16.90
C LYS A 108 6.39 -19.68 17.20
N PRO A 109 6.20 -19.31 18.48
CA PRO A 109 6.09 -17.91 18.87
C PRO A 109 7.30 -17.14 18.36
N ILE A 110 7.07 -15.92 17.87
CA ILE A 110 8.11 -14.98 17.50
C ILE A 110 8.90 -14.70 18.79
N GLU A 111 10.10 -15.28 18.89
CA GLU A 111 11.05 -14.86 19.90
C GLU A 111 11.44 -13.41 19.57
N GLU A 112 10.94 -12.47 20.36
CA GLU A 112 11.43 -11.10 20.40
C GLU A 112 12.91 -11.14 20.71
N THR A 113 13.73 -11.14 19.66
CA THR A 113 15.16 -10.90 19.79
C THR A 113 15.30 -9.42 20.14
N ILE A 114 15.33 -9.11 21.44
CA ILE A 114 15.72 -7.80 21.95
C ILE A 114 17.22 -7.65 21.64
N ILE A 115 17.53 -7.13 20.45
CA ILE A 115 18.89 -6.72 20.11
C ILE A 115 19.16 -5.44 20.89
N ALA A 116 19.89 -5.58 22.00
CA ALA A 116 20.20 -4.52 22.96
C ALA A 116 21.29 -3.54 22.51
N ASP A 117 21.66 -3.49 21.23
CA ASP A 117 22.69 -2.56 20.76
C ASP A 117 22.38 -2.05 19.36
N VAL A 118 21.59 -0.98 19.29
CA VAL A 118 21.45 -0.19 18.07
C VAL A 118 21.71 1.24 18.46
N ASN A 119 22.94 1.71 18.25
CA ASN A 119 23.21 3.14 18.24
C ASN A 119 22.45 3.72 17.03
N PRO A 120 21.37 4.49 17.24
CA PRO A 120 20.56 4.97 16.14
C PRO A 120 21.36 5.98 15.32
N PRO A 121 21.13 6.07 14.00
CA PRO A 121 21.86 7.00 13.13
C PRO A 121 21.65 8.46 13.59
N PRO A 122 22.57 9.38 13.28
CA PRO A 122 22.59 10.73 13.87
C PRO A 122 21.31 11.55 13.66
N ASN A 123 20.54 11.24 12.63
CA ASN A 123 19.28 11.91 12.29
C ASN A 123 18.04 11.29 12.98
N ALA A 124 18.18 10.18 13.69
CA ALA A 124 17.07 9.48 14.36
C ALA A 124 16.85 9.96 15.80
N VAL A 125 16.66 11.28 15.96
CA VAL A 125 16.57 11.96 17.27
C VAL A 125 15.46 11.37 18.16
N ALA A 126 14.30 11.05 17.59
CA ALA A 126 13.19 10.48 18.35
C ALA A 126 13.50 9.05 18.86
N GLN A 127 14.17 8.23 18.05
CA GLN A 127 14.57 6.86 18.43
C GLN A 127 15.67 6.90 19.50
N LYS A 128 16.63 7.82 19.36
CA LYS A 128 17.66 8.05 20.39
C LYS A 128 17.03 8.42 21.74
N LYS A 129 16.08 9.36 21.73
CA LYS A 129 15.35 9.74 22.94
C LYS A 129 14.57 8.57 23.54
N ALA A 130 13.95 7.74 22.71
CA ALA A 130 13.26 6.53 23.18
C ALA A 130 14.23 5.52 23.81
N ALA A 131 15.38 5.28 23.19
CA ALA A 131 16.42 4.38 23.71
C ALA A 131 16.98 4.88 25.06
N GLU A 132 17.23 6.18 25.19
CA GLU A 132 17.65 6.81 26.46
C GLU A 132 16.60 6.60 27.57
N ILE A 133 15.31 6.77 27.26
CA ILE A 133 14.21 6.55 28.21
C ILE A 133 14.13 5.07 28.62
N ILE A 134 14.28 4.14 27.68
CA ILE A 134 14.27 2.69 27.95
C ILE A 134 15.42 2.33 28.89
N ASN A 135 16.63 2.79 28.57
CA ASN A 135 17.82 2.52 29.39
C ASN A 135 17.68 3.08 30.81
N ALA A 136 17.20 4.32 30.94
CA ALA A 136 16.96 4.93 32.24
C ALA A 136 15.90 4.17 33.06
N THR A 137 14.86 3.66 32.39
CA THR A 137 13.80 2.88 33.05
C THR A 137 14.33 1.51 33.50
N ASN A 138 15.13 0.85 32.66
CA ASN A 138 15.74 -0.44 33.00
C ASN A 138 16.70 -0.32 34.18
N MET A 139 17.50 0.75 34.25
CA MET A 139 18.35 1.01 35.42
C MET A 139 17.52 1.16 36.70
N LYS A 140 16.45 1.97 36.68
CA LYS A 140 15.57 2.11 37.85
C LYS A 140 14.91 0.80 38.26
N LEU A 141 14.54 -0.03 37.29
CA LEU A 141 13.95 -1.34 37.55
C LEU A 141 14.95 -2.29 38.21
N ALA A 142 16.21 -2.30 37.76
CA ALA A 142 17.29 -3.07 38.37
C ALA A 142 17.56 -2.62 39.82
N ASP A 143 17.58 -1.32 40.09
CA ASP A 143 17.77 -0.78 41.44
C ASP A 143 16.66 -1.25 42.40
N LEU A 144 15.40 -1.22 41.96
CA LEU A 144 14.27 -1.69 42.77
C LEU A 144 14.34 -3.20 43.05
N GLN A 145 14.76 -3.99 42.06
CA GLN A 145 14.96 -5.43 42.24
C GLN A 145 16.10 -5.72 43.23
N GLN A 146 17.19 -4.96 43.17
CA GLN A 146 18.31 -5.10 44.10
C GLN A 146 17.87 -4.79 45.54
N ILE A 147 17.11 -3.72 45.75
CA ILE A 147 16.56 -3.37 47.08
C ILE A 147 15.67 -4.51 47.58
N TYR A 148 14.73 -4.99 46.77
CA TYR A 148 13.83 -6.08 47.14
C TYR A 148 14.60 -7.34 47.60
N ASN A 149 15.59 -7.77 46.82
CA ASN A 149 16.39 -8.95 47.12
C ASN A 149 17.32 -8.77 48.33
N SER A 150 17.64 -7.53 48.73
CA SER A 150 18.50 -7.24 49.89
C SER A 150 17.71 -7.08 51.20
N THR A 151 16.37 -7.02 51.12
CA THR A 151 15.50 -6.80 52.28
C THR A 151 14.64 -8.04 52.64
N SER A 152 14.83 -9.15 51.92
CA SER A 152 14.23 -10.46 52.20
C SER A 152 15.24 -11.39 52.87
#